data_AF-A0A699WRI2-F1
#
_entry.id   AF-A0A699WRI2-F1
#
_cell.length_a   1.000
_cell.length_b   1.000
_cell.length_c   1.000
_cell.angle_alpha   90.00
_cell.angle_beta   90.00
_cell.angle_gamma   90.00
#
_symmetry.space_group_name_H-M   'P 1'
#
loop_
_entity.id
_entity.type
_entity.pdbx_description
1 polymer ?
#
loop_
_entity_poly.entity_id
_entity_poly.type
_entity_poly.pdbx_seq_one_letter_code
_entity_poly.pdbx_strand_id
1 'polypeptide(L)' 'YLTKKKGRIVAITAEDMQKRKNDVKARTTLLLALPDEHQLRFSKYDSAKELWEAILKTFGGNKANKKTKKNKLK' A
#
# COMPACT_ATOMS: atom_id res chain seq x y z
N TYR A 1 27.85 30.25 5.50
CA TYR A 1 27.08 29.17 6.15
C TYR A 1 25.59 29.08 5.77
N LEU A 2 24.93 30.17 5.33
CA LEU A 2 23.49 30.17 4.99
C LEU A 2 23.13 29.55 3.62
N THR A 3 24.07 29.52 2.67
CA THR A 3 23.84 29.03 1.29
C THR A 3 23.65 27.51 1.21
N LYS A 4 24.41 26.73 1.99
CA LYS A 4 24.24 25.25 2.08
C LYS A 4 22.88 24.85 2.65
N LYS A 5 22.31 25.63 3.58
CA LYS A 5 21.03 25.31 4.23
C LYS A 5 19.86 25.48 3.27
N LYS A 6 19.89 26.53 2.42
CA LYS A 6 18.85 26.79 1.41
C LYS A 6 18.84 25.73 0.31
N GLY A 7 20.01 25.31 -0.20
CA GLY A 7 20.11 24.23 -1.18
C GLY A 7 19.64 22.87 -0.64
N ARG A 8 19.91 22.57 0.64
CA ARG A 8 19.45 21.34 1.30
C ARG A 8 17.92 21.30 1.46
N ILE A 9 17.29 22.43 1.77
CA ILE A 9 15.82 22.52 1.86
C ILE A 9 15.16 22.26 0.49
N VAL A 10 15.71 22.84 -0.58
CA VAL A 10 15.20 22.63 -1.95
C VAL A 10 15.32 21.17 -2.38
N ALA A 11 16.44 20.50 -2.05
CA ALA A 11 16.63 19.08 -2.33
C ALA A 11 15.61 18.20 -1.58
N ILE A 12 15.38 18.46 -0.29
CA ILE A 12 14.38 17.73 0.52
C ILE A 12 12.97 17.90 -0.08
N THR A 13 12.63 19.09 -0.55
CA THR A 13 11.34 19.34 -1.22
C THR A 13 11.22 18.60 -2.55
N ALA A 14 12.29 18.59 -3.37
CA ALA A 14 12.29 17.86 -4.64
C ALA A 14 12.15 16.35 -4.44
N GLU A 15 12.85 15.78 -3.46
CA GLU A 15 12.76 14.37 -3.07
C GLU A 15 11.36 14.02 -2.55
N ASP A 16 10.76 14.87 -1.71
CA ASP A 16 9.40 14.64 -1.20
C ASP A 16 8.35 14.71 -2.32
N MET A 17 8.48 15.66 -3.24
CA MET A 17 7.62 15.75 -4.42
C MET A 17 7.73 14.51 -5.32
N GLN A 18 8.95 14.01 -5.54
CA GLN A 18 9.16 12.77 -6.29
C GLN A 18 8.57 11.56 -5.56
N LYS A 19 8.74 11.48 -4.25
CA LYS A 19 8.19 10.41 -3.43
C LYS A 19 6.66 10.39 -3.48
N ARG A 20 6.00 11.54 -3.38
CA ARG A 20 4.54 11.66 -3.53
C ARG A 20 4.07 11.22 -4.91
N LYS A 21 4.78 11.61 -5.97
CA LYS A 21 4.45 11.17 -7.34
C LYS A 21 4.54 9.66 -7.49
N ASN A 22 5.58 9.04 -6.92
CA ASN A 22 5.75 7.59 -6.95
C ASN A 22 4.69 6.86 -6.12
N ASP A 23 4.32 7.42 -4.96
CA ASP A 23 3.26 6.86 -4.12
C ASP A 23 1.90 6.90 -4.82
N VAL A 24 1.53 8.02 -5.44
CA VAL A 24 0.30 8.13 -6.24
C VAL A 24 0.29 7.10 -7.37
N LYS A 25 1.40 6.98 -8.10
CA LYS A 25 1.51 5.99 -9.19
C LYS A 25 1.37 4.55 -8.68
N ALA A 26 1.99 4.24 -7.53
CA ALA A 26 1.88 2.94 -6.89
C ALA A 26 0.44 2.66 -6.43
N ARG A 27 -0.23 3.64 -5.80
CA ARG A 27 -1.65 3.54 -5.40
C ARG A 27 -2.56 3.26 -6.58
N THR A 28 -2.43 4.04 -7.67
CA THR A 28 -3.22 3.83 -8.88
C THR A 28 -2.98 2.45 -9.48
N THR A 29 -1.73 1.99 -9.52
CA THR A 29 -1.39 0.65 -10.04
C THR A 29 -2.02 -0.45 -9.19
N LEU A 30 -1.94 -0.32 -7.86
CA LEU A 30 -2.54 -1.28 -6.92
C LEU A 30 -4.07 -1.31 -7.01
N LEU A 31 -4.72 -0.17 -7.21
CA LEU A 31 -6.17 -0.11 -7.42
C LEU A 31 -6.58 -0.74 -8.76
N LEU A 32 -5.87 -0.43 -9.86
CA LEU A 32 -6.16 -1.01 -11.17
C LEU A 32 -5.95 -2.53 -11.24
N ALA A 33 -5.10 -3.08 -10.38
CA ALA A 33 -4.91 -4.52 -10.25
C ALA A 33 -6.10 -5.23 -9.58
N LEU A 34 -7.08 -4.48 -9.05
CA LEU A 34 -8.27 -5.00 -8.39
C LEU A 34 -9.53 -4.81 -9.27
N PRO A 35 -10.49 -5.74 -9.21
CA PRO A 35 -11.84 -5.53 -9.74
C PRO A 35 -12.52 -4.29 -9.16
N ASP A 36 -13.35 -3.60 -9.94
CA ASP A 36 -14.01 -2.33 -9.58
C ASP A 36 -14.76 -2.38 -8.22
N GLU A 37 -15.41 -3.51 -7.91
CA GLU A 37 -16.09 -3.71 -6.63
C GLU A 37 -15.12 -3.59 -5.43
N HIS A 38 -13.89 -4.07 -5.60
CA HIS A 38 -12.85 -3.99 -4.59
C HIS A 38 -12.16 -2.62 -4.60
N GLN A 39 -12.02 -1.94 -5.75
CA GLN A 39 -11.42 -0.61 -5.83
C GLN A 39 -12.08 0.39 -4.89
N LEU A 40 -13.41 0.44 -4.87
CA LEU A 40 -14.17 1.34 -3.97
C LEU A 40 -13.91 1.06 -2.49
N ARG A 41 -13.65 -0.20 -2.13
CA ARG A 41 -13.37 -0.60 -0.74
C ARG A 41 -11.97 -0.20 -0.29
N PHE A 42 -11.02 -0.16 -1.22
CA PHE A 42 -9.62 0.16 -0.97
C PHE A 42 -9.24 1.61 -1.34
N SER A 43 -10.15 2.39 -1.92
CA SER A 43 -9.91 3.81 -2.26
C SER A 43 -9.66 4.71 -1.04
N LYS A 44 -10.08 4.28 0.15
CA LYS A 44 -9.94 5.01 1.43
C LYS A 44 -8.51 5.12 1.97
N TYR A 45 -7.54 4.42 1.38
CA TYR A 45 -6.16 4.40 1.89
C TYR A 45 -5.32 5.47 1.21
N ASP A 46 -4.68 6.33 2.00
CA ASP A 46 -3.93 7.50 1.54
C ASP A 46 -2.51 7.20 1.05
N SER A 47 -1.93 6.06 1.46
CA SER A 47 -0.60 5.63 1.05
C SER A 47 -0.62 4.28 0.33
N ALA A 48 0.32 4.08 -0.60
CA ALA A 48 0.47 2.79 -1.30
C ALA A 48 0.78 1.65 -0.32
N LYS A 49 1.49 1.96 0.76
CA LYS A 49 1.88 0.99 1.78
C LYS A 49 0.66 0.47 2.56
N GLU A 50 -0.19 1.36 3.07
CA GLU A 50 -1.39 0.96 3.80
C GLU A 50 -2.39 0.23 2.91
N LEU A 51 -2.52 0.68 1.66
CA LEU A 51 -3.29 0.01 0.63
C LEU A 51 -2.82 -1.43 0.42
N TRP A 52 -1.52 -1.64 0.24
CA TRP A 52 -0.93 -2.97 0.07
C TRP A 52 -1.14 -3.88 1.27
N GLU A 53 -0.92 -3.40 2.50
CA GLU A 53 -1.17 -4.16 3.73
C GLU A 53 -2.64 -4.57 3.86
N ALA A 54 -3.58 -3.69 3.49
CA ALA A 54 -5.00 -4.00 3.49
C ALA A 54 -5.37 -5.07 2.44
N ILE A 55 -4.79 -5.00 1.24
CA ILE A 55 -4.93 -6.02 0.20
C ILE A 55 -4.36 -7.36 0.69
N LEU A 56 -3.17 -7.37 1.30
CA LEU A 56 -2.56 -8.58 1.88
C LEU A 56 -3.41 -9.16 3.01
N LYS A 57 -3.99 -8.33 3.88
CA LYS A 57 -4.86 -8.80 4.96
C LYS A 57 -6.15 -9.44 4.43
N THR A 58 -6.70 -8.90 3.34
CA THR A 58 -7.98 -9.34 2.77
C THR A 58 -7.84 -10.55 1.85
N PHE A 59 -6.78 -10.61 1.05
CA PHE A 59 -6.54 -11.70 0.09
C PHE A 59 -5.47 -12.71 0.54
N GLY A 60 -4.50 -12.29 1.37
CA GLY A 60 -3.42 -13.14 1.88
C GLY A 60 -3.79 -13.94 3.14
N GLY A 61 -4.94 -13.65 3.76
CA GLY A 61 -5.44 -14.36 4.93
C GLY A 61 -6.08 -15.70 4.56
N ASN A 62 -5.27 -16.75 4.35
CA ASN A 62 -5.70 -18.17 4.46
C ASN A 62 -4.54 -19.22 4.39
N LYS A 63 -3.38 -18.97 5.02
CA LYS A 63 -2.36 -20.04 5.22
C LYS A 63 -2.43 -20.73 6.58
N ALA A 64 -3.23 -20.23 7.52
CA ALA A 64 -3.25 -20.70 8.92
C ALA A 64 -4.46 -21.56 9.34
N ASN A 65 -5.49 -21.77 8.49
CA ASN A 65 -6.69 -22.54 8.87
C ASN A 65 -6.92 -23.83 8.06
N LYS A 66 -5.90 -24.38 7.39
CA LYS A 66 -5.98 -25.69 6.71
C LYS A 66 -5.66 -26.91 7.61
N LYS A 67 -5.74 -26.77 8.94
CA LYS A 67 -5.56 -27.87 9.90
C LYS A 67 -6.46 -27.70 11.13
N THR A 68 -7.75 -27.98 10.99
CA THR A 68 -8.59 -28.57 12.07
C THR A 68 -10.01 -28.83 11.55
N LYS A 69 -10.13 -29.71 10.55
CA LYS A 69 -11.38 -30.43 10.31
C LYS A 69 -11.11 -31.82 9.72
N LYS A 70 -10.26 -32.57 10.42
CA LYS A 70 -10.06 -34.02 10.23
C LYS A 70 -10.14 -34.73 11.58
N ASN A 71 -11.25 -34.53 12.28
CA ASN A 71 -11.70 -35.38 13.38
C ASN A 71 -13.21 -35.22 13.50
N LYS A 72 -13.95 -35.86 12.59
CA LYS A 72 -15.33 -36.30 12.76
C LYS A 72 -15.55 -37.41 11.75
N LEU A 73 -14.93 -38.55 12.00
CA LEU A 73 -15.38 -39.82 11.44
C LEU A 73 -15.53 -40.72 12.67
N LYS A 74 -16.80 -40.97 13.01
CA LYS A 74 -17.20 -42.05 13.89
C LYS A 74 -16.94 -43.37 13.18
#